data_AF-A0A836WXE9-F1
#
_entry.id   AF-A0A836WXE9-F1
#
_cell.length_a   1.000
_cell.length_b   1.000
_cell.length_c   1.000
_cell.angle_alpha   90.00
_cell.angle_beta   90.00
_cell.angle_gamma   90.00
#
_symmetry.space_group_name_H-M   'P 1'
#
loop_
_entity.id
_entity.type
_entity.pdbx_description
1 polymer ?
#
loop_
_entity_poly.entity_id
_entity_poly.type
_entity_poly.pdbx_seq_one_letter_code
_entity_poly.pdbx_strand_id
1 'polypeptide(L)' 'KKARNARNPKTGETIRIRSRTVLTFKPSKQLLDSTNQSSFNETSDS' A
#
# COMPACT_ATOMS: atom_id res chain seq x y z
N LYS A 1 -8.60 -9.31 -6.55
CA LYS A 1 -7.66 -8.83 -7.60
C LYS A 1 -7.77 -9.75 -8.83
N LYS A 2 -7.75 -9.18 -10.04
CA LYS A 2 -7.90 -9.91 -11.32
C LYS A 2 -6.66 -10.74 -11.66
N ALA A 3 -6.83 -11.74 -12.55
CA ALA A 3 -5.71 -12.49 -13.12
C ALA A 3 -4.85 -11.56 -13.99
N ARG A 4 -3.53 -11.75 -13.97
CA ARG A 4 -2.58 -10.88 -14.68
C ARG A 4 -1.24 -11.57 -14.92
N ASN A 5 -0.54 -11.13 -15.96
CA ASN A 5 0.88 -11.45 -16.14
C ASN A 5 1.70 -10.51 -15.24
N ALA A 6 2.67 -11.07 -14.53
CA ALA A 6 3.60 -10.34 -13.68
C ALA A 6 5.03 -10.76 -14.01
N ARG A 7 6.01 -10.09 -13.41
CA ARG A 7 7.43 -10.36 -13.63
C ARG A 7 8.07 -10.84 -12.33
N ASN A 8 8.87 -11.89 -12.39
CA ASN A 8 9.69 -12.31 -11.26
C ASN A 8 10.73 -11.21 -10.97
N PRO A 9 10.74 -10.57 -9.78
CA PRO A 9 11.66 -9.48 -9.50
C PRO A 9 13.13 -9.91 -9.49
N LYS A 10 13.44 -11.20 -9.31
CA LYS A 10 14.81 -11.73 -9.33
C LYS A 10 15.30 -12.09 -10.73
N THR A 11 14.46 -12.70 -11.57
CA THR A 11 14.88 -13.25 -12.88
C THR A 11 14.38 -12.46 -14.08
N GLY A 12 13.36 -11.61 -13.91
CA GLY A 12 12.74 -10.92 -15.03
C GLY A 12 11.83 -11.79 -15.90
N GLU A 13 11.63 -13.06 -15.57
CA GLU A 13 10.74 -13.93 -16.33
C GLU A 13 9.27 -13.59 -16.10
N THR A 14 8.42 -13.88 -17.08
CA THR A 14 6.98 -13.63 -16.99
C THR A 14 6.30 -14.79 -16.25
N ILE A 15 5.49 -14.47 -15.24
CA ILE A 15 4.68 -15.43 -14.49
C ILE A 15 3.19 -15.08 -14.58
N ARG A 16 2.31 -16.08 -14.61
CA ARG A 16 0.86 -15.87 -14.62
C ARG A 16 0.28 -15.95 -13.21
N ILE A 17 -0.27 -14.84 -12.71
CA ILE A 17 -0.94 -14.79 -11.42
C ILE A 17 -2.45 -14.99 -11.63
N ARG A 18 -3.01 -16.02 -10.97
CA ARG A 18 -4.45 -16.30 -10.98
C ARG A 18 -5.23 -15.23 -10.20
N SER A 19 -6.52 -15.07 -10.52
CA SER A 19 -7.42 -14.21 -9.74
C SER A 19 -7.57 -14.73 -8.32
N ARG A 20 -7.58 -13.82 -7.34
CA ARG A 20 -7.77 -14.13 -5.92
C ARG A 20 -8.35 -12.95 -5.16
N THR A 21 -9.05 -13.20 -4.06
CA THR A 21 -9.48 -12.16 -3.13
C THR A 21 -8.28 -11.70 -2.29
N VAL A 22 -8.27 -10.43 -1.91
CA VAL A 22 -7.26 -9.87 -1.00
C VAL A 22 -7.99 -9.06 0.05
N LEU A 23 -7.51 -9.11 1.28
CA LEU A 23 -7.99 -8.25 2.34
C LEU A 23 -7.47 -6.82 2.09
N THR A 24 -8.32 -5.85 2.35
CA THR A 24 -7.95 -4.43 2.29
C THR A 24 -8.41 -3.78 3.56
N PHE A 25 -7.47 -3.18 4.29
CA PHE A 25 -7.80 -2.36 5.44
C PHE A 25 -8.22 -0.97 4.96
N LYS A 26 -9.34 -0.48 5.48
CA LYS A 26 -9.76 0.92 5.35
C LYS A 26 -9.67 1.54 6.74
N PRO A 27 -8.73 2.47 6.99
CA PRO A 27 -8.61 3.10 8.30
C PRO A 27 -9.88 3.86 8.65
N SER A 28 -10.21 3.90 9.94
CA SER A 28 -11.26 4.78 10.46
C SER A 28 -10.81 6.24 10.39
N LYS A 29 -11.76 7.17 10.48
CA LYS A 29 -11.46 8.61 10.56
C LYS A 29 -10.52 8.92 11.73
N GLN A 30 -10.81 8.39 12.92
CA GLN A 30 -9.98 8.60 14.10
C GLN A 30 -8.53 8.17 13.88
N LEU A 31 -8.31 6.99 13.28
CA LEU A 31 -6.96 6.48 13.01
C LEU A 31 -6.23 7.32 11.95
N LEU A 32 -6.97 7.76 10.91
CA LEU A 32 -6.42 8.61 9.86
C LEU A 32 -5.98 9.97 10.43
N ASP A 33 -6.85 10.60 11.23
CA ASP A 33 -6.61 11.91 11.82
C ASP A 33 -5.43 11.85 12.81
N SER A 34 -5.37 10.83 13.68
CA SER A 34 -4.27 10.68 14.65
C SER A 34 -2.91 10.39 14.01
N THR A 35 -2.88 9.66 12.89
CA THR A 35 -1.63 9.26 12.23
C THR A 35 -1.10 10.32 11.27
N ASN A 36 -1.99 11.07 10.59
CA ASN A 36 -1.57 12.10 9.62
C ASN A 36 -1.21 13.44 10.26
N GLN A 37 -1.72 13.75 11.47
CA GLN A 37 -1.42 15.00 12.16
C GLN A 37 -0.04 15.02 12.82
N SER A 38 0.54 13.85 13.13
CA SER A 38 1.89 13.77 13.70
C SER A 38 3.01 14.07 12.69
N SER A 39 2.69 14.27 11.40
CA SER A 39 3.68 14.49 10.33
C SER A 39 3.92 15.97 9.98
N PHE A 40 3.20 16.93 10.58
CA PHE A 40 3.25 18.34 10.15
C PHE A 40 3.73 19.36 11.20
N ASN A 41 4.08 18.94 12.42
CA ASN A 41 4.45 19.89 13.49
C ASN A 41 5.93 19.91 13.91
N GLU A 42 6.86 19.27 13.18
CA GLU A 42 8.31 19.31 13.50
C GLU A 42 9.20 19.72 12.31
N THR A 43 8.85 20.77 11.56
CA THR A 43 9.82 21.40 10.63
C THR A 43 9.58 22.89 10.40
N SER A 44 9.17 23.60 11.44
CA SER A 44 9.12 25.06 11.43
C SER A 44 9.50 25.59 12.80
N ASP A 45 10.73 25.33 13.21
CA ASP A 45 11.41 26.19 14.18
C ASP A 45 12.78 26.58 13.59
N SER A 46 12.85 27.87 13.27
CA SER A 46 14.00 28.80 13.19
C SER A 46 15.32 28.36 12.55
#